data_AF-A0A2E3FJK4-F1
#
_entry.id   AF-A0A2E3FJK4-F1
#
_cell.length_a   1.000
_cell.length_b   1.000
_cell.length_c   1.000
_cell.angle_alpha   90.00
_cell.angle_beta   90.00
_cell.angle_gamma   90.00
#
_symmetry.space_group_name_H-M   'P 1'
#
loop_
_entity.id
_entity.type
_entity.pdbx_description
1 polymer ?
#
loop_
_entity_poly.entity_id
_entity_poly.type
_entity_poly.pdbx_seq_one_letter_code
_entity_poly.pdbx_strand_id
1 'polypeptide(L)'
;MEDFYDLVDRAVDTAFEENKFYFRAYDYLIANKIKRKQITEFIESSTAVALGTLVDDLEGYLKGGKKNEYLREAYGHLGKPRARKIKEYVYSILEDAWKYELFKRPGRRKRTK
;
A
#
# COMPACT_ATOMS: atom_id res chain seq x y z
N MET A 1 -1.46 -4.41 16.19
CA MET A 1 -1.43 -3.57 14.97
C MET A 1 -0.01 -3.25 14.60
N GLU A 2 0.87 -2.98 15.57
CA GLU A 2 2.33 -2.92 15.39
C GLU A 2 2.87 -4.03 14.46
N ASP A 3 2.51 -5.30 14.69
CA ASP A 3 2.90 -6.42 13.81
C ASP A 3 2.51 -6.24 12.33
N PHE A 4 1.39 -5.56 12.05
CA PHE A 4 0.96 -5.28 10.68
C PHE A 4 1.75 -4.15 10.04
N TYR A 5 2.10 -3.09 10.80
CA TYR A 5 2.97 -2.02 10.33
C TYR A 5 4.36 -2.57 10.00
N ASP A 6 4.95 -3.33 10.92
CA ASP A 6 6.23 -4.02 10.72
C ASP A 6 6.23 -4.90 9.46
N LEU A 7 5.14 -5.64 9.24
CA LEU A 7 5.02 -6.54 8.09
C LEU A 7 4.89 -5.77 6.78
N VAL A 8 4.18 -4.64 6.79
CA VAL A 8 4.08 -3.72 5.65
C VAL A 8 5.45 -3.12 5.33
N ASP A 9 6.17 -2.60 6.32
CA ASP A 9 7.49 -2.00 6.12
C ASP A 9 8.48 -3.03 5.55
N ARG A 10 8.57 -4.22 6.17
CA ARG A 10 9.41 -5.31 5.66
C ARG A 10 9.01 -5.75 4.25
N ALA A 11 7.72 -5.75 3.93
CA ALA A 11 7.24 -6.11 2.60
C ALA A 11 7.66 -5.08 1.54
N VAL A 12 7.66 -3.78 1.89
CA VAL A 12 8.15 -2.71 1.03
C VAL A 12 9.66 -2.83 0.84
N ASP A 13 10.42 -2.98 1.92
CA ASP A 13 11.89 -3.15 1.85
C ASP A 13 12.26 -4.35 0.97
N THR A 14 11.60 -5.49 1.18
CA THR A 14 11.80 -6.71 0.38
C THR A 14 11.49 -6.49 -1.11
N ALA A 15 10.47 -5.67 -1.43
CA ALA A 15 10.15 -5.32 -2.80
C ALA A 15 11.26 -4.46 -3.44
N PHE A 16 11.83 -3.52 -2.68
CA PHE A 16 12.92 -2.66 -3.15
C PHE A 16 14.25 -3.38 -3.26
N GLU A 17 14.62 -4.21 -2.30
CA GLU A 17 15.92 -4.89 -2.27
C GLU A 17 15.93 -6.12 -3.19
N GLU A 18 14.95 -7.00 -3.00
CA GLU A 18 14.95 -8.34 -3.61
C GLU A 18 13.99 -8.49 -4.80
N ASN A 19 13.15 -7.49 -5.07
CA ASN A 19 12.13 -7.53 -6.13
C ASN A 19 11.14 -8.71 -5.95
N LYS A 20 10.77 -8.97 -4.68
CA LYS A 20 9.82 -10.02 -4.29
C LYS A 20 8.56 -9.41 -3.69
N PHE A 21 7.41 -10.04 -3.97
CA PHE A 21 6.07 -9.49 -3.71
C PHE A 21 5.17 -10.54 -3.04
N TYR A 22 5.52 -10.96 -1.82
CA TYR A 22 4.85 -12.09 -1.15
C TYR A 22 3.71 -11.69 -0.23
N PHE A 23 3.69 -10.45 0.24
CA PHE A 23 2.71 -10.02 1.23
C PHE A 23 1.41 -9.60 0.56
N ARG A 24 0.30 -10.17 1.05
CA ARG A 24 -1.06 -9.81 0.66
C ARG A 24 -1.77 -9.29 1.89
N ALA A 25 -1.96 -7.97 1.95
CA ALA A 25 -2.52 -7.32 3.12
C ALA A 25 -3.93 -7.83 3.41
N TYR A 26 -4.77 -8.00 2.38
CA TYR A 26 -6.15 -8.46 2.56
C TYR A 26 -6.24 -9.84 3.23
N ASP A 27 -5.42 -10.81 2.78
CA ASP A 27 -5.39 -12.17 3.32
C ASP A 27 -4.98 -12.17 4.80
N TYR A 28 -3.97 -11.36 5.15
CA TYR A 28 -3.55 -11.17 6.54
C TYR A 28 -4.66 -10.56 7.40
N LEU A 29 -5.33 -9.51 6.90
CA LEU A 29 -6.39 -8.82 7.63
C LEU A 29 -7.58 -9.76 7.92
N ILE A 30 -7.95 -10.61 6.95
CA ILE A 30 -8.98 -11.64 7.12
C ILE A 30 -8.55 -12.69 8.14
N ALA A 31 -7.36 -13.28 7.98
CA ALA A 31 -6.88 -14.35 8.84
C ALA A 31 -6.80 -13.92 10.31
N ASN A 32 -6.36 -12.69 10.55
CA ASN A 32 -6.24 -12.11 11.89
C ASN A 32 -7.53 -11.46 12.41
N LYS A 33 -8.62 -11.49 11.64
CA LYS A 33 -9.93 -10.93 12.00
C LYS A 33 -9.83 -9.48 12.50
N ILE A 34 -8.99 -8.68 11.85
CA ILE A 34 -8.71 -7.29 12.25
C ILE A 34 -10.02 -6.49 12.34
N LYS A 35 -10.17 -5.68 13.39
CA LYS A 35 -11.36 -4.86 13.60
C LYS A 35 -11.37 -3.67 12.64
N ARG A 36 -12.56 -3.20 12.26
CA ARG A 36 -12.73 -2.01 11.41
C ARG A 36 -11.95 -0.81 11.94
N LYS A 37 -12.08 -0.51 13.24
CA LYS A 37 -11.40 0.63 13.88
C LYS A 37 -9.88 0.56 13.67
N GLN A 38 -9.28 -0.62 13.81
CA GLN A 38 -7.84 -0.81 13.67
C GLN A 38 -7.37 -0.58 12.22
N ILE A 39 -8.12 -1.07 11.22
CA ILE A 39 -7.75 -0.82 9.82
C ILE A 39 -8.01 0.64 9.42
N THR A 40 -9.03 1.30 9.98
CA THR A 40 -9.25 2.74 9.79
C THR A 40 -8.09 3.55 10.37
N GLU A 41 -7.62 3.22 11.57
CA GLU A 41 -6.43 3.84 12.17
C GLU A 41 -5.19 3.67 11.28
N PHE A 42 -5.02 2.50 10.64
CA PHE A 42 -3.95 2.29 9.65
C PHE A 42 -4.12 3.18 8.42
N ILE A 43 -5.32 3.26 7.84
CA ILE A 43 -5.58 4.09 6.66
C ILE A 43 -5.29 5.58 6.93
N GLU A 44 -5.53 6.05 8.15
CA GLU A 44 -5.30 7.42 8.59
C GLU A 44 -3.88 7.63 9.15
N SER A 45 -3.05 6.59 9.20
CA SER A 45 -1.70 6.64 9.78
C SER A 45 -0.69 7.34 8.87
N SER A 46 0.40 7.81 9.47
CA SER A 46 1.55 8.33 8.74
C SER A 46 2.18 7.28 7.82
N THR A 47 2.13 5.99 8.17
CA THR A 47 2.63 4.91 7.31
C THR A 47 1.82 4.83 6.01
N ALA A 48 0.49 4.83 6.08
CA ALA A 48 -0.34 4.80 4.88
C ALA A 48 -0.13 6.05 4.00
N VAL A 49 0.06 7.22 4.62
CA VAL A 49 0.41 8.47 3.91
C VAL A 49 1.76 8.32 3.20
N ALA A 50 2.79 7.80 3.89
CA ALA A 50 4.11 7.59 3.31
C ALA A 50 4.08 6.62 2.12
N LEU A 51 3.30 5.53 2.20
CA LEU A 51 3.09 4.62 1.07
C LEU A 51 2.39 5.31 -0.10
N GLY A 52 1.41 6.18 0.18
CA GLY A 52 0.74 6.98 -0.85
C GLY A 52 1.71 7.91 -1.58
N THR A 53 2.54 8.65 -0.83
CA THR A 53 3.59 9.49 -1.40
C THR A 53 4.60 8.68 -2.21
N LEU A 54 4.98 7.50 -1.74
CA LEU A 54 5.87 6.59 -2.48
C LEU A 54 5.27 6.15 -3.81
N VAL A 55 3.98 5.85 -3.84
CA VAL A 55 3.26 5.52 -5.09
C VAL A 55 3.27 6.71 -6.05
N ASP A 56 2.99 7.92 -5.55
CA ASP A 56 3.02 9.14 -6.36
C ASP A 56 4.41 9.45 -6.93
N ASP A 57 5.46 9.26 -6.13
CA ASP A 57 6.85 9.40 -6.55
C ASP A 57 7.23 8.40 -7.65
N LEU A 58 6.87 7.12 -7.47
CA LEU A 58 7.14 6.09 -8.46
C LEU A 58 6.34 6.33 -9.75
N GLU A 59 5.09 6.80 -9.66
CA GLU A 59 4.30 7.23 -10.82
C GLU A 59 4.98 8.41 -11.53
N GLY A 60 5.45 9.40 -10.76
CA GLY A 60 6.21 10.54 -11.26
C GLY A 60 7.49 10.12 -12.00
N TYR A 61 8.25 9.18 -11.45
CA TYR A 61 9.44 8.60 -12.07
C TYR A 61 9.10 7.89 -13.40
N LEU A 62 8.04 7.08 -13.41
CA LEU A 62 7.61 6.35 -14.61
C LEU A 62 7.20 7.30 -15.74
N LYS A 63 6.41 8.33 -15.40
CA LYS A 63 5.98 9.39 -16.33
C LYS A 63 7.17 10.20 -16.85
N GLY A 64 8.11 10.53 -15.97
CA GLY A 64 9.26 11.37 -16.28
C GLY A 64 8.88 12.82 -16.64
N GLY A 65 9.77 13.49 -17.37
CA GLY A 65 9.62 14.90 -17.73
C GLY A 65 10.41 15.85 -16.82
N LYS A 66 10.53 17.12 -17.22
CA LYS A 66 11.40 18.11 -16.55
C LYS A 66 11.02 18.36 -15.09
N LYS A 67 9.72 18.33 -14.76
CA LYS A 67 9.24 18.50 -13.38
C LYS A 67 9.61 17.34 -12.47
N ASN A 68 9.88 16.15 -13.03
CA ASN A 68 10.12 14.91 -12.31
C ASN A 68 11.59 14.47 -12.43
N GLU A 69 12.49 15.40 -12.79
CA GLU A 69 13.90 15.10 -13.02
C GLU A 69 14.59 14.63 -11.73
N TYR A 70 14.25 15.24 -10.59
CA TYR A 70 14.75 14.85 -9.27
C TYR A 70 14.42 13.38 -8.91
N LEU A 71 13.31 12.83 -9.43
CA LEU A 71 12.93 11.43 -9.20
C LEU A 71 13.85 10.44 -9.93
N ARG A 72 14.60 10.90 -10.95
CA ARG A 72 15.64 10.05 -11.58
C ARG A 72 16.84 9.85 -10.68
N GLU A 73 17.19 10.83 -9.87
CA GLU A 73 18.28 10.71 -8.92
C GLU A 73 17.90 9.71 -7.81
N ALA A 74 16.66 9.80 -7.31
CA ALA A 74 16.15 8.89 -6.29
C ALA A 74 15.95 7.45 -6.81
N TYR A 75 15.24 7.26 -7.93
CA TYR A 75 14.77 5.94 -8.37
C TYR A 75 15.43 5.43 -9.66
N GLY A 76 16.39 6.16 -10.22
CA GLY A 76 17.04 5.83 -11.50
C GLY A 76 17.65 4.43 -11.53
N HIS A 77 18.17 3.96 -10.41
CA HIS A 77 18.78 2.65 -10.25
C HIS A 77 17.79 1.47 -10.32
N LEU A 78 16.49 1.69 -10.11
CA LEU A 78 15.49 0.62 -10.22
C LEU A 78 15.24 0.20 -11.68
N GLY A 79 15.28 1.17 -12.60
CA GLY A 79 14.72 1.02 -13.94
C GLY A 79 13.19 1.00 -13.96
N LYS A 80 12.61 1.44 -15.09
CA LYS A 80 11.14 1.58 -15.23
C LYS A 80 10.33 0.30 -15.00
N PRO A 81 10.73 -0.89 -15.53
CA PRO A 81 9.96 -2.11 -15.31
C PRO A 81 9.83 -2.49 -13.83
N ARG A 82 10.92 -2.34 -13.05
CA ARG A 82 10.93 -2.65 -11.61
C ARG A 82 10.11 -1.64 -10.82
N ALA A 83 10.31 -0.35 -11.09
CA ALA A 83 9.55 0.72 -10.45
C ALA A 83 8.03 0.55 -10.64
N ARG A 84 7.59 0.12 -11.82
CA ARG A 84 6.17 -0.17 -12.09
C ARG A 84 5.62 -1.28 -11.19
N LYS A 85 6.34 -2.40 -11.09
CA LYS A 85 5.93 -3.54 -10.25
C LYS A 85 5.85 -3.15 -8.77
N ILE A 86 6.84 -2.42 -8.28
CA ILE A 86 6.86 -1.97 -6.88
C ILE A 86 5.71 -1.00 -6.62
N LYS A 87 5.48 -0.03 -7.51
CA LYS A 87 4.35 0.90 -7.40
C LYS A 87 3.01 0.16 -7.31
N GLU A 88 2.77 -0.78 -8.24
CA GLU A 88 1.56 -1.59 -8.27
C GLU A 88 1.39 -2.41 -6.99
N TYR A 89 2.48 -2.97 -6.46
CA TYR A 89 2.46 -3.72 -5.21
C TYR A 89 2.18 -2.86 -3.99
N VAL A 90 2.87 -1.74 -3.82
CA VAL A 90 2.64 -0.80 -2.70
C VAL A 90 1.20 -0.27 -2.74
N TYR A 91 0.72 0.09 -3.94
CA TYR A 91 -0.65 0.51 -4.12
C TYR A 91 -1.65 -0.61 -3.75
N SER A 92 -1.37 -1.87 -4.10
CA SER A 92 -2.24 -2.99 -3.74
C SER A 92 -2.38 -3.20 -2.23
N ILE A 93 -1.35 -2.90 -1.43
CA ILE A 93 -1.41 -2.95 0.04
C ILE A 93 -2.41 -1.91 0.58
N LEU A 94 -2.35 -0.68 0.06
CA LEU A 94 -3.30 0.39 0.42
C LEU A 94 -4.72 0.05 -0.02
N GLU A 95 -4.85 -0.44 -1.26
CA GLU A 95 -6.14 -0.83 -1.83
C GLU A 95 -6.80 -1.95 -1.03
N ASP A 96 -6.03 -2.95 -0.62
CA ASP A 96 -6.47 -4.05 0.24
C ASP A 96 -6.97 -3.55 1.60
N ALA A 97 -6.26 -2.60 2.21
CA ALA A 97 -6.69 -1.98 3.47
C ALA A 97 -8.04 -1.26 3.31
N TRP A 98 -8.21 -0.46 2.25
CA TRP A 98 -9.48 0.21 1.95
C TRP A 98 -10.61 -0.80 1.67
N LYS A 99 -10.35 -1.82 0.85
CA LYS A 99 -11.30 -2.90 0.56
C LYS A 99 -11.74 -3.61 1.83
N TYR A 100 -10.81 -3.89 2.75
CA TYR A 100 -11.11 -4.54 4.02
C TYR A 100 -11.91 -3.62 4.97
N GLU A 101 -11.59 -2.33 5.06
CA GLU A 101 -12.39 -1.35 5.82
C GLU A 101 -13.84 -1.32 5.34
N LEU A 102 -14.02 -1.23 4.01
CA LEU A 102 -15.34 -1.23 3.36
C LEU A 102 -16.08 -2.54 3.63
N PHE A 103 -15.41 -3.68 3.51
CA PHE A 103 -15.97 -5.00 3.82
C PHE A 103 -16.47 -5.09 5.27
N LYS A 104 -15.79 -4.45 6.21
CA LYS A 104 -16.16 -4.42 7.63
C LYS A 104 -17.18 -3.33 7.98
N ARG A 105 -17.60 -2.46 7.04
CA ARG A 105 -18.64 -1.47 7.31
C ARG A 105 -19.94 -2.18 7.68
N PRO A 106 -20.55 -1.84 8.83
CA PRO A 106 -21.85 -2.38 9.16
C PRO A 106 -22.85 -1.89 8.11
N GLY A 107 -23.36 -2.82 7.28
CA GLY A 107 -24.39 -2.51 6.31
C GLY A 107 -25.63 -1.96 7.00
N ARG A 108 -26.36 -1.06 6.33
CA ARG A 108 -27.72 -0.70 6.75
C ARG A 108 -28.53 -1.99 6.76
N ARG A 109 -28.93 -2.49 7.94
CA ARG A 109 -29.91 -3.59 8.01
C ARG A 109 -31.11 -3.17 7.16
N LYS A 110 -31.42 -3.92 6.10
CA LYS A 110 -32.70 -3.73 5.41
C LYS A 110 -33.78 -3.89 6.48
N ARG A 111 -34.60 -2.85 6.67
CA ARG A 111 -35.83 -3.00 7.45
C ARG A 111 -36.61 -4.14 6.81
N THR A 112 -36.76 -5.25 7.51
CA THR A 112 -37.75 -6.27 7.15
C THR A 112 -39.09 -5.55 7.08
N LYS A 113 -39.77 -5.65 5.93
CA LYS A 113 -41.09 -5.06 5.73
C LYS A 113 -42.14 -5.89 6.45
#